data_AF-A0A226E9F7-F1
#
_entry.id   AF-A0A226E9F7-F1
#
_cell.length_a   1.000
_cell.length_b   1.000
_cell.length_c   1.000
_cell.angle_alpha   90.00
_cell.angle_beta   90.00
_cell.angle_gamma   90.00
#
_symmetry.space_group_name_H-M   'P 1'
#
loop_
_entity.id
_entity.type
_entity.pdbx_description
1 polymer ?
#
loop_
_entity_poly.entity_id
_entity_poly.type
_entity_poly.pdbx_seq_one_letter_code
_entity_poly.pdbx_strand_id
1 'polypeptide(L)'
;MTAIIVSYVTSISLPSSNIPLVLSLSKLALFINQFPFTLTCTREKFVLTNSKKYQRLWSTLGVLLHWSVALKWVLNQWIYPSNPPSPIWKFVLMYYFIILLAADVAFVIHLSLLKDETIFLLNSSIQLEQAFKG
;
A
#
# COMPACT_ATOMS: atom_id res chain seq x y z
N MET A 1 -22.53 29.14 5.45
CA MET A 1 -21.61 28.07 5.92
C MET A 1 -20.72 27.50 4.82
N THR A 2 -21.18 27.37 3.59
CA THR A 2 -20.39 26.88 2.43
C THR A 2 -19.24 27.80 2.00
N ALA A 3 -19.40 29.12 2.09
CA ALA A 3 -18.36 30.09 1.71
C ALA A 3 -17.10 30.05 2.59
N ILE A 4 -17.22 29.64 3.86
CA ILE A 4 -16.10 29.55 4.81
C ILE A 4 -15.23 28.33 4.48
N ILE A 5 -15.84 27.22 4.04
CA ILE A 5 -15.13 26.00 3.66
C ILE A 5 -14.34 26.22 2.37
N VAL A 6 -14.92 26.90 1.36
CA VAL A 6 -14.21 27.23 0.11
C VAL A 6 -13.03 28.16 0.37
N SER A 7 -13.22 29.20 1.21
CA SER A 7 -12.15 30.13 1.61
C SER A 7 -11.01 29.41 2.35
N TYR A 8 -11.33 28.44 3.20
CA TYR A 8 -10.35 27.63 3.92
C TYR A 8 -9.55 26.69 2.99
N VAL A 9 -10.19 26.13 1.97
CA VAL A 9 -9.50 25.27 0.98
C VAL A 9 -8.60 26.11 0.06
N THR A 10 -8.99 27.35 -0.26
CA THR A 10 -8.14 28.27 -1.06
C THR A 10 -7.01 28.92 -0.26
N SER A 11 -7.08 28.91 1.08
CA SER A 11 -6.02 29.47 1.96
C SER A 11 -5.00 28.43 2.43
N ILE A 12 -5.25 27.15 2.18
CA ILE A 12 -4.22 26.11 2.28
C ILE A 12 -3.28 26.35 1.11
N SER A 13 -2.16 27.01 1.38
CA SER A 13 -1.01 26.99 0.49
C SER A 13 -0.64 25.52 0.27
N LEU A 14 -1.05 24.99 -0.88
CA LEU A 14 -0.55 23.69 -1.32
C LEU A 14 0.97 23.84 -1.35
N PRO A 15 1.72 22.93 -0.68
CA PRO A 15 3.16 22.93 -0.83
C PRO A 15 3.46 22.92 -2.33
N SER A 16 4.43 23.72 -2.78
CA SER A 16 4.78 23.84 -4.20
C SER A 16 5.18 22.50 -4.84
N SER A 17 5.31 21.45 -4.02
CA SER A 17 5.63 20.11 -4.41
C SER A 17 4.87 19.08 -3.58
N ASN A 18 4.43 18.00 -4.25
CA ASN A 18 3.84 16.81 -3.61
C ASN A 18 4.90 15.94 -2.91
N ILE A 19 6.19 16.30 -3.03
CA ILE A 19 7.32 15.52 -2.52
C ILE A 19 7.24 15.26 -1.01
N PRO A 20 6.93 16.24 -0.12
CA PRO A 20 6.83 15.98 1.33
C PRO A 20 5.70 15.01 1.68
N LEU A 21 4.58 15.08 0.94
CA LEU A 21 3.44 14.19 1.13
C LEU A 21 3.79 12.75 0.69
N VAL A 22 4.41 12.60 -0.49
CA VAL A 22 4.90 11.31 -0.99
C VAL A 22 5.92 10.71 -0.03
N LEU A 23 6.84 11.51 0.51
CA LEU A 23 7.83 11.06 1.49
C LEU A 23 7.19 10.65 2.82
N SER A 24 6.23 11.41 3.33
CA SER A 24 5.51 11.09 4.57
C SER A 24 4.73 9.78 4.44
N LEU A 25 3.99 9.62 3.34
CA LEU A 25 3.25 8.38 3.04
C LEU A 25 4.20 7.20 2.86
N SER A 26 5.33 7.40 2.19
CA SER A 26 6.35 6.36 2.02
C SER A 26 6.98 5.95 3.35
N LYS A 27 7.28 6.91 4.24
CA LYS A 27 7.78 6.65 5.60
C LYS A 27 6.77 5.86 6.42
N LEU A 28 5.48 6.20 6.34
CA LEU A 28 4.40 5.51 7.03
C LEU A 28 4.18 4.09 6.48
N ALA A 29 4.16 3.93 5.16
CA ALA A 29 4.05 2.62 4.51
C ALA A 29 5.22 1.70 4.88
N LEU A 30 6.42 2.26 5.04
CA LEU A 30 7.62 1.51 5.41
C LEU A 30 7.73 1.18 6.88
N PHE A 31 7.08 1.94 7.75
CA PHE A 31 6.99 1.64 9.17
C PHE A 31 6.36 0.26 9.43
N ILE A 32 5.43 -0.14 8.56
CA ILE A 32 4.74 -1.44 8.64
C ILE A 32 5.65 -2.60 8.18
N ASN A 33 6.86 -2.32 7.66
CA ASN A 33 7.89 -3.29 7.27
C ASN A 33 7.41 -4.36 6.26
N GLN A 34 6.41 -4.04 5.43
CA GLN A 34 5.88 -4.96 4.42
C GLN A 34 6.76 -5.05 3.16
N PHE A 35 7.59 -4.03 2.93
CA PHE A 35 8.41 -3.90 1.73
C PHE A 35 9.87 -4.31 1.97
N PRO A 36 10.63 -4.69 0.92
CA PRO A 36 12.03 -5.12 1.05
C PRO A 36 13.03 -3.99 1.35
N PHE A 37 12.56 -2.76 1.55
CA PHE A 37 13.36 -1.59 1.85
C PHE A 37 13.02 -1.07 3.26
N THR A 38 14.03 -0.52 3.95
CA THR A 38 13.84 0.14 5.25
C THR A 38 14.51 1.49 5.25
N LEU A 39 13.91 2.46 5.94
CA LEU A 39 14.54 3.74 6.18
C LEU A 39 15.52 3.59 7.35
N THR A 40 16.80 3.85 7.09
CA THR A 40 17.81 3.81 8.13
C THR A 40 17.82 5.14 8.86
N CYS A 41 17.33 5.15 10.11
CA CYS A 41 17.13 6.36 10.91
C CYS A 41 18.43 7.16 11.14
N THR A 42 19.60 6.51 11.12
CA THR A 42 20.90 7.16 11.34
C THR A 42 21.42 7.98 10.16
N ARG A 43 20.85 7.86 8.95
CA ARG A 43 21.32 8.60 7.76
C ARG A 43 20.22 9.15 6.86
N GLU A 44 18.94 9.04 7.23
CA GLU A 44 17.79 9.38 6.38
C GLU A 44 17.90 8.81 4.95
N LYS A 45 18.50 7.63 4.80
CA LYS A 45 18.63 6.96 3.49
C LYS A 45 17.80 5.69 3.48
N PHE A 46 17.10 5.48 2.37
CA PHE A 46 16.44 4.22 2.07
C PHE A 46 17.49 3.21 1.60
N VAL A 47 17.55 2.08 2.29
CA VAL A 47 18.48 0.99 1.99
C VAL A 47 17.69 -0.31 1.88
N LEU A 48 18.07 -1.16 0.93
CA LEU A 48 17.54 -2.51 0.83
C LEU A 48 18.04 -3.33 2.03
N THR A 49 17.13 -3.94 2.79
CA THR A 49 17.51 -4.80 3.91
C THR A 49 16.94 -6.20 3.74
N ASN A 50 17.73 -7.20 4.11
CA ASN A 50 17.30 -8.60 4.14
C ASN A 50 16.94 -9.07 5.55
N SER A 51 17.01 -8.19 6.56
CA SER A 51 16.91 -8.58 7.99
C SER A 51 15.54 -9.13 8.41
N LYS A 52 14.48 -8.84 7.66
CA LYS A 52 13.10 -9.24 7.98
C LYS A 52 12.49 -10.25 7.00
N LYS A 53 13.33 -11.07 6.36
CA LYS A 53 12.91 -12.10 5.38
C LYS A 53 11.80 -13.01 5.90
N TYR A 54 11.87 -13.43 7.17
CA TYR A 54 10.84 -14.28 7.78
C TYR A 54 9.51 -13.56 7.97
N GLN A 55 9.50 -12.31 8.46
CA GLN A 55 8.27 -11.53 8.61
C GLN A 55 7.59 -11.32 7.25
N ARG A 56 8.38 -11.04 6.20
CA ARG A 56 7.87 -10.93 4.82
C ARG A 56 7.28 -12.24 4.32
N LEU A 57 7.94 -13.37 4.60
CA LEU A 57 7.43 -14.70 4.25
C LEU A 57 6.11 -14.97 4.96
N TRP A 58 6.02 -14.71 6.27
CA TRP A 58 4.80 -14.87 7.05
C TRP A 58 3.66 -13.97 6.56
N SER A 59 3.95 -12.71 6.24
CA SER A 59 2.96 -11.79 5.67
C SER A 59 2.45 -12.29 4.31
N THR A 60 3.35 -12.78 3.46
CA THR A 60 2.99 -13.34 2.14
C THR A 60 2.16 -14.61 2.31
N LEU A 61 2.53 -15.49 3.23
CA LEU A 61 1.76 -16.69 3.56
C LEU A 61 0.37 -16.34 4.10
N GLY A 62 0.25 -15.31 4.92
CA GLY A 62 -1.04 -14.82 5.42
C GLY A 62 -1.96 -14.36 4.29
N VAL A 63 -1.41 -13.59 3.33
CA VAL A 63 -2.14 -13.14 2.13
C VAL A 63 -2.59 -14.34 1.28
N LEU A 64 -1.71 -15.32 1.05
CA LEU A 64 -2.02 -16.54 0.29
C LEU A 64 -3.07 -17.42 0.99
N LEU A 65 -3.01 -17.53 2.32
CA LEU A 65 -3.99 -18.25 3.10
C LEU A 65 -5.36 -17.56 3.00
N HIS A 66 -5.39 -16.23 3.15
CA HIS A 66 -6.61 -15.45 3.00
C HIS A 66 -7.21 -15.61 1.60
N TRP A 67 -6.37 -15.60 0.56
CA TRP A 67 -6.76 -15.87 -0.82
C TRP A 67 -7.39 -17.26 -0.97
N SER A 68 -6.76 -18.29 -0.40
CA SER A 68 -7.23 -19.68 -0.47
C SER A 68 -8.59 -19.85 0.21
N VAL A 69 -8.81 -19.20 1.36
CA VAL A 69 -10.09 -19.21 2.07
C VAL A 69 -11.17 -18.49 1.27
N ALA A 70 -10.87 -17.31 0.73
CA ALA A 70 -11.79 -16.55 -0.11
C ALA A 70 -12.19 -17.36 -1.35
N LEU A 71 -11.21 -17.93 -2.07
CA LEU A 71 -11.43 -18.74 -3.25
C LEU A 71 -12.26 -20.00 -2.94
N LYS A 72 -11.93 -20.73 -1.87
CA LYS A 72 -12.70 -21.89 -1.42
C LYS A 72 -14.15 -21.50 -1.13
N TRP A 73 -14.37 -20.37 -0.48
CA TRP A 73 -15.70 -19.90 -0.16
C TRP A 73 -16.49 -19.51 -1.41
N VAL A 74 -15.87 -18.83 -2.38
CA VAL A 74 -16.46 -18.52 -3.70
C VAL A 74 -16.87 -19.79 -4.43
N LEU A 75 -15.95 -20.74 -4.55
CA LEU A 75 -16.19 -22.02 -5.22
C LEU A 75 -17.33 -22.78 -4.54
N ASN A 76 -17.40 -22.74 -3.21
CA ASN A 76 -18.46 -23.40 -2.47
C ASN A 76 -19.84 -22.76 -2.74
N GLN A 77 -19.93 -21.43 -2.82
CA GLN A 77 -21.18 -20.75 -3.19
C GLN A 77 -21.59 -21.00 -4.65
N TRP A 78 -20.62 -21.18 -5.54
CA TRP A 78 -20.87 -21.42 -6.97
C TRP A 78 -21.27 -22.88 -7.27
N ILE A 79 -20.55 -23.85 -6.67
CA ILE A 79 -20.75 -25.29 -6.90
C ILE A 79 -21.96 -25.81 -6.10
N TYR A 80 -22.14 -25.30 -4.87
CA TYR A 80 -23.22 -25.71 -3.97
C TYR A 80 -24.05 -24.50 -3.54
N PRO A 81 -24.89 -23.94 -4.44
CA PRO A 81 -25.73 -22.81 -4.10
C PRO A 81 -26.68 -23.20 -2.98
N SER A 82 -26.67 -22.40 -1.89
CA SER A 82 -27.60 -22.58 -0.78
C SER A 82 -29.03 -22.27 -1.21
N ASN A 83 -30.01 -22.92 -0.58
CA ASN A 83 -31.43 -22.64 -0.79
C ASN A 83 -32.06 -22.20 0.55
N PRO A 84 -32.50 -20.93 0.70
CA PRO A 84 -32.55 -19.88 -0.32
C PRO A 84 -31.16 -19.36 -0.75
N PRO A 85 -31.06 -18.76 -1.95
CA PRO A 85 -29.80 -18.23 -2.48
C PRO A 85 -29.20 -17.18 -1.54
N SER A 86 -27.86 -17.15 -1.48
CA SER A 86 -27.14 -16.15 -0.70
C SER A 86 -27.50 -14.72 -1.16
N PRO A 87 -27.65 -13.75 -0.23
CA PRO A 87 -27.94 -12.36 -0.57
C PRO A 87 -26.89 -11.76 -1.51
N ILE A 88 -27.33 -10.97 -2.50
CA ILE A 88 -26.48 -10.35 -3.55
C ILE A 88 -25.28 -9.57 -2.95
N TRP A 89 -25.48 -8.87 -1.84
CA TRP A 89 -24.43 -8.11 -1.14
C TRP A 89 -23.21 -8.95 -0.76
N LYS A 90 -23.39 -10.25 -0.49
CA LYS A 90 -22.28 -11.16 -0.20
C LYS A 90 -21.37 -11.36 -1.40
N PHE A 91 -21.94 -11.42 -2.61
CA PHE A 91 -21.17 -11.51 -3.86
C PHE A 91 -20.48 -10.19 -4.19
N VAL A 92 -21.12 -9.05 -3.93
CA VAL A 92 -20.49 -7.72 -4.10
C VAL A 92 -19.26 -7.61 -3.20
N LEU A 93 -19.41 -7.91 -1.91
CA LEU A 93 -18.32 -7.88 -0.94
C LEU A 93 -17.17 -8.82 -1.35
N MET A 94 -17.51 -9.99 -1.90
CA MET A 94 -16.56 -10.97 -2.42
C MET A 94 -15.73 -10.41 -3.59
N TYR A 95 -16.39 -9.81 -4.60
CA TYR A 95 -15.68 -9.19 -5.72
C TYR A 95 -14.77 -8.07 -5.26
N TYR A 96 -15.19 -7.25 -4.29
CA TYR A 96 -14.33 -6.24 -3.69
C TYR A 96 -13.07 -6.84 -3.07
N PHE A 97 -13.18 -7.90 -2.26
CA PHE A 97 -12.02 -8.55 -1.66
C PHE A 97 -11.09 -9.17 -2.72
N ILE A 98 -11.63 -9.80 -3.76
CA ILE A 98 -10.82 -10.38 -4.84
C ILE A 98 -10.07 -9.30 -5.61
N ILE A 99 -10.75 -8.20 -5.97
CA ILE A 99 -10.13 -7.08 -6.71
C ILE A 99 -9.06 -6.41 -5.86
N LEU A 100 -9.34 -6.13 -4.59
CA LEU A 100 -8.39 -5.55 -3.64
C LEU A 100 -7.13 -6.42 -3.54
N LEU A 101 -7.33 -7.72 -3.35
CA LEU A 101 -6.25 -8.68 -3.19
C LEU A 101 -5.42 -8.85 -4.47
N ALA A 102 -6.06 -8.85 -5.64
CA ALA A 102 -5.38 -8.86 -6.93
C ALA A 102 -4.55 -7.58 -7.15
N ALA A 103 -5.10 -6.42 -6.78
CA ALA A 103 -4.39 -5.15 -6.84
C ALA A 103 -3.18 -5.13 -5.90
N ASP A 104 -3.32 -5.63 -4.68
CA ASP A 104 -2.22 -5.75 -3.72
C ASP A 104 -1.09 -6.64 -4.25
N VAL A 105 -1.42 -7.81 -4.80
CA VAL A 105 -0.41 -8.71 -5.39
C VAL A 105 0.29 -8.05 -6.58
N ALA A 106 -0.47 -7.43 -7.49
CA ALA A 106 0.10 -6.73 -8.64
C ALA A 106 1.02 -5.58 -8.19
N PHE A 107 0.62 -4.83 -7.17
CA PHE A 107 1.39 -3.75 -6.58
C PHE A 107 2.70 -4.26 -5.94
N VAL A 108 2.65 -5.35 -5.17
CA VAL A 108 3.83 -5.97 -4.56
C VAL A 108 4.82 -6.48 -5.62
N ILE A 109 4.32 -7.09 -6.70
CA ILE A 109 5.15 -7.53 -7.82
C ILE A 109 5.80 -6.33 -8.50
N HIS A 110 5.02 -5.30 -8.80
CA HIS A 110 5.49 -4.08 -9.44
C HIS A 110 6.59 -3.39 -8.61
N LEU A 111 6.38 -3.22 -7.30
CA LEU A 111 7.39 -2.68 -6.40
C LEU A 111 8.61 -3.60 -6.24
N SER A 112 8.45 -4.92 -6.35
CA SER A 112 9.58 -5.85 -6.29
C SER A 112 10.46 -5.75 -7.55
N LEU A 113 9.86 -5.49 -8.71
CA LEU A 113 10.56 -5.26 -9.98
C LEU A 113 11.25 -3.89 -9.99
N LEU A 114 10.56 -2.85 -9.53
CA LEU A 114 11.03 -1.46 -9.54
C LEU A 114 11.73 -1.05 -8.25
N LYS A 115 12.15 -2.01 -7.42
CA LYS A 115 12.70 -1.72 -6.08
C LYS A 115 13.91 -0.78 -6.15
N ASP A 116 14.79 -0.96 -7.14
CA ASP A 116 16.05 -0.23 -7.24
C ASP A 116 15.79 1.21 -7.72
N GLU A 117 14.90 1.38 -8.70
CA GLU A 117 14.42 2.70 -9.16
C GLU A 117 13.65 3.44 -8.06
N THR A 118 12.80 2.72 -7.32
CA THR A 118 12.04 3.29 -6.19
C THR A 118 12.99 3.82 -5.13
N ILE A 119 14.02 3.05 -4.74
CA ILE A 119 15.03 3.47 -3.78
C ILE A 119 15.79 4.70 -4.30
N PHE A 120 16.15 4.72 -5.58
CA PHE A 120 16.83 5.87 -6.20
C PHE A 120 15.99 7.14 -6.15
N LEU A 121 14.71 7.07 -6.53
CA LEU A 121 13.79 8.21 -6.51
C LEU A 121 13.50 8.71 -5.09
N LEU A 122 13.34 7.80 -4.13
CA LEU A 122 13.08 8.15 -2.73
C LEU A 122 14.29 8.84 -2.09
N ASN A 123 15.50 8.35 -2.35
CA ASN A 123 16.74 8.97 -1.89
C ASN A 123 17.01 10.33 -2.57
N SER A 124 16.65 10.47 -3.84
CA SER A 124 16.72 11.76 -4.55
C SER A 124 15.73 12.77 -3.96
N SER A 125 14.53 12.32 -3.61
CA SER A 125 13.50 13.15 -3.00
C SER A 125 13.92 13.66 -1.61
N ILE A 126 14.58 12.84 -0.79
CA ILE A 126 15.14 13.27 0.49
C ILE A 126 16.21 14.33 0.31
N GLN A 127 17.14 14.14 -0.64
CA GLN A 127 18.19 15.13 -0.92
C GLN A 127 17.60 16.47 -1.34
N LEU A 128 16.56 16.45 -2.16
CA LEU A 128 15.85 17.65 -2.58
C LEU A 128 15.16 18.34 -1.39
N GLU A 129 14.47 17.58 -0.52
CA GLU A 129 13.84 18.12 0.69
C GLU A 129 14.87 18.77 1.64
N GLN A 130 16.05 18.16 1.79
CA GLN A 130 17.15 18.71 2.58
C GLN A 130 17.71 19.99 1.95
N ALA A 131 17.86 20.03 0.62
CA ALA A 131 18.33 21.21 -0.10
C ALA A 131 17.35 22.40 -0.03
N PHE A 132 16.04 22.15 0.08
CA PHE A 132 15.03 23.20 0.25
C PHE A 132 14.85 23.68 1.70
N LYS A 133 15.43 22.97 2.69
CA LYS A 133 15.36 23.34 4.11
C LYS A 133 16.63 24.02 4.63
N GLY A 134 17.73 24.00 3.88
CA GLY A 134 18.96 24.74 4.17
C GLY A 134 18.96 26.10 3.52
#